data_AF-A7U4R1-F1
#
_entry.id   AF-A7U4R1-F1
#
_cell.length_a   1.000
_cell.length_b   1.000
_cell.length_c   1.000
_cell.angle_alpha   90.00
_cell.angle_beta   90.00
_cell.angle_gamma   90.00
#
_symmetry.space_group_name_H-M   'P 1'
#
loop_
_entity.id
_entity.type
_entity.pdbx_description
1 polymer ?
#
loop_
_entity_poly.entity_id
_entity_poly.type
_entity_poly.pdbx_seq_one_letter_code
_entity_poly.pdbx_strand_id
1 'polypeptide(L)'
;DAIAISQSLGPQAGGGADGSMLHFPTIEPNFSANSGIDDSVNNLLPFMQKHDTISAADLVQFAGAVALSNCPGAPRLEFMAGRPNTTIPAVEGLIPEPQDSVTKILQRFEDAGNFSPFEVVSLLASHTVARADKVDETIDAAPFDSTPFTFDTQVFLEVLLKGTGFPGSNNNTGEVMSPLPLGSGSDTGEMRLQSDFALARDERTA
;
A
#
# COMPACT_ATOMS: atom_id res chain seq x y z
N ASP A 1 8.34 -0.48 3.06
CA ASP A 1 9.70 0.03 2.75
C ASP A 1 9.65 1.56 2.65
N ALA A 2 9.48 2.15 1.47
CA ALA A 2 9.72 3.58 1.20
C ALA A 2 9.13 4.62 2.18
N ILE A 3 7.88 4.45 2.63
CA ILE A 3 7.20 5.46 3.48
C ILE A 3 7.70 5.47 4.94
N ALA A 4 8.44 4.44 5.36
CA ALA A 4 8.96 4.28 6.71
C ALA A 4 10.20 5.17 6.96
N ILE A 5 9.98 6.48 6.88
CA ILE A 5 10.94 7.56 7.13
C ILE A 5 10.21 8.74 7.75
N SER A 6 10.88 9.51 8.61
CA SER A 6 10.29 10.68 9.26
C SER A 6 11.29 11.82 9.36
N GLN A 7 10.94 12.97 8.77
CA GLN A 7 11.74 14.19 8.87
C GLN A 7 11.75 14.74 10.31
N SER A 8 10.61 14.67 11.01
CA SER A 8 10.47 15.18 12.38
C SER A 8 11.15 14.29 13.44
N LEU A 9 11.16 12.97 13.26
CA LEU A 9 11.82 12.03 14.19
C LEU A 9 13.30 11.79 13.84
N GLY A 10 13.71 12.15 12.62
CA GLY A 10 15.09 12.05 12.14
C GLY A 10 15.52 10.62 11.73
N PRO A 11 16.79 10.44 11.34
CA PRO A 11 17.25 9.22 10.68
C PRO A 11 17.18 7.92 11.49
N GLN A 12 16.96 8.01 12.82
CA GLN A 12 16.82 6.84 13.69
C GLN A 12 15.42 6.23 13.62
N ALA A 13 14.44 6.92 13.01
CA ALA A 13 13.08 6.42 12.87
C ALA A 13 12.93 5.44 11.69
N GLY A 14 13.80 5.51 10.68
CA GLY A 14 13.75 4.69 9.48
C GLY A 14 14.41 5.39 8.29
N GLY A 15 14.99 4.62 7.36
CA GLY A 15 15.76 5.13 6.23
C GLY A 15 14.97 5.30 4.93
N GLY A 16 13.68 4.95 4.92
CA GLY A 16 12.79 5.11 3.76
C GLY A 16 12.93 3.96 2.77
N ALA A 17 13.22 4.26 1.50
CA ALA A 17 13.42 3.22 0.48
C ALA A 17 14.83 2.63 0.63
N ASP A 18 15.04 1.80 1.64
CA ASP A 18 16.34 1.31 2.09
C ASP A 18 16.41 -0.23 2.20
N GLY A 19 15.32 -0.93 1.88
CA GLY A 19 15.25 -2.38 1.95
C GLY A 19 15.21 -2.93 3.38
N SER A 20 14.88 -2.10 4.38
CA SER A 20 14.82 -2.51 5.79
C SER A 20 13.87 -3.69 6.00
N MET A 21 12.78 -3.77 5.22
CA MET A 21 11.84 -4.90 5.23
C MET A 21 12.50 -6.26 4.94
N LEU A 22 13.54 -6.28 4.09
CA LEU A 22 14.27 -7.51 3.74
C LEU A 22 15.46 -7.77 4.68
N HIS A 23 16.10 -6.71 5.17
CA HIS A 23 17.23 -6.83 6.11
C HIS A 23 16.78 -7.22 7.53
N PHE A 24 15.59 -6.77 7.94
CA PHE A 24 15.01 -7.00 9.26
C PHE A 24 13.63 -7.69 9.17
N PRO A 25 13.54 -8.88 8.54
CA PRO A 25 12.27 -9.50 8.18
C PRO A 25 11.43 -9.95 9.39
N THR A 26 11.98 -9.91 10.60
CA THR A 26 11.30 -10.25 11.86
C THR A 26 10.91 -9.05 12.70
N ILE A 27 11.09 -7.82 12.19
CA ILE A 27 10.77 -6.58 12.93
C ILE A 27 9.58 -5.89 12.27
N GLU A 28 9.81 -5.16 11.18
CA GLU A 28 8.76 -4.33 10.56
C GLU A 28 7.58 -5.14 10.01
N PRO A 29 7.78 -6.32 9.37
CA PRO A 29 6.66 -7.15 8.93
C PRO A 29 5.74 -7.63 10.06
N ASN A 30 6.19 -7.58 11.32
CA ASN A 30 5.40 -7.97 12.48
C ASN A 30 4.62 -6.80 13.13
N PHE A 31 4.75 -5.58 12.63
CA PHE A 31 3.90 -4.45 13.06
C PHE A 31 2.47 -4.63 12.54
N SER A 32 1.47 -4.17 13.30
CA SER A 32 0.06 -4.39 12.94
C SER A 32 -0.31 -3.80 11.58
N ALA A 33 0.21 -2.60 11.28
CA ALA A 33 -0.02 -1.90 10.02
C ALA A 33 0.64 -2.57 8.79
N ASN A 34 1.54 -3.53 9.01
CA ASN A 34 2.24 -4.29 7.97
C ASN A 34 1.70 -5.72 7.81
N SER A 35 0.56 -6.05 8.43
CA SER A 35 -0.03 -7.40 8.36
C SER A 35 -0.17 -7.87 6.91
N GLY A 36 0.43 -9.03 6.60
CA GLY A 36 0.44 -9.64 5.26
C GLY A 36 1.61 -9.22 4.36
N ILE A 37 2.47 -8.28 4.77
CA ILE A 37 3.65 -7.90 3.96
C ILE A 37 4.72 -9.00 3.92
N ASP A 38 4.69 -9.92 4.89
CA ASP A 38 5.63 -11.04 5.04
C ASP A 38 5.67 -11.95 3.81
N ASP A 39 4.54 -12.17 3.13
CA ASP A 39 4.49 -12.90 1.86
C ASP A 39 5.40 -12.26 0.79
N SER A 40 5.31 -10.94 0.62
CA SER A 40 6.14 -10.20 -0.33
C SER A 40 7.61 -10.19 0.06
N VAL A 41 7.92 -10.05 1.36
CA VAL A 41 9.28 -10.13 1.89
C VAL A 41 9.88 -11.50 1.60
N ASN A 42 9.16 -12.57 1.96
CA ASN A 42 9.60 -13.95 1.76
C ASN A 42 9.81 -14.28 0.27
N ASN A 43 8.99 -13.71 -0.63
CA ASN A 43 9.17 -13.87 -2.08
C ASN A 43 10.44 -13.19 -2.61
N LEU A 44 10.84 -12.05 -2.05
CA LEU A 44 12.02 -11.29 -2.51
C LEU A 44 13.34 -11.74 -1.87
N LEU A 45 13.30 -12.31 -0.65
CA LEU A 45 14.51 -12.78 0.06
C LEU A 45 15.41 -13.72 -0.79
N PRO A 46 14.89 -14.71 -1.53
CA PRO A 46 15.72 -15.55 -2.41
C PRO A 46 16.40 -14.76 -3.54
N PHE A 47 15.75 -13.70 -4.06
CA PHE A 47 16.34 -12.85 -5.10
C PHE A 47 17.44 -11.97 -4.54
N MET A 48 17.27 -11.44 -3.33
CA MET A 48 18.32 -10.70 -2.62
C MET A 48 19.57 -11.56 -2.43
N GLN A 49 19.41 -12.83 -2.08
CA GLN A 49 20.53 -13.77 -1.93
C GLN A 49 21.17 -14.15 -3.26
N LYS A 50 20.36 -14.33 -4.32
CA LYS A 50 20.82 -14.79 -5.63
C LYS A 50 21.47 -13.68 -6.47
N HIS A 51 20.95 -12.46 -6.37
CA HIS A 51 21.38 -11.28 -7.13
C HIS A 51 22.14 -10.32 -6.20
N ASP A 52 23.18 -10.84 -5.54
CA ASP A 52 23.93 -10.20 -4.46
C ASP A 52 24.71 -8.92 -4.85
N THR A 53 24.77 -8.59 -6.14
CA THR A 53 25.31 -7.32 -6.64
C THR A 53 24.31 -6.16 -6.59
N ILE A 54 23.04 -6.44 -6.28
CA ILE A 54 21.95 -5.47 -6.17
C ILE A 54 21.58 -5.33 -4.69
N SER A 55 21.46 -4.09 -4.19
CA SER A 55 21.05 -3.87 -2.80
C SER A 55 19.60 -4.28 -2.57
N ALA A 56 19.26 -4.64 -1.33
CA ALA A 56 17.88 -4.93 -0.93
C ALA A 56 16.92 -3.80 -1.33
N ALA A 57 17.34 -2.55 -1.12
CA ALA A 57 16.59 -1.36 -1.44
C ALA A 57 16.31 -1.22 -2.95
N ASP A 58 17.34 -1.42 -3.79
CA ASP A 58 17.16 -1.38 -5.24
C ASP A 58 16.33 -2.57 -5.72
N LEU A 59 16.45 -3.74 -5.11
CA LEU A 59 15.64 -4.92 -5.41
C LEU A 59 14.15 -4.65 -5.18
N VAL A 60 13.77 -4.10 -4.02
CA VAL A 60 12.36 -3.78 -3.71
C VAL A 60 11.78 -2.81 -4.75
N GLN A 61 12.48 -1.71 -5.02
CA GLN A 61 12.00 -0.70 -5.97
C GLN A 61 11.94 -1.23 -7.40
N PHE A 62 12.94 -2.03 -7.82
CA PHE A 62 12.95 -2.64 -9.15
C PHE A 62 11.84 -3.68 -9.31
N ALA A 63 11.62 -4.53 -8.31
CA ALA A 63 10.57 -5.54 -8.33
C ALA A 63 9.18 -4.89 -8.46
N GLY A 64 8.92 -3.78 -7.74
CA GLY A 64 7.68 -3.01 -7.90
C GLY A 64 7.50 -2.42 -9.31
N ALA A 65 8.56 -1.86 -9.88
CA ALA A 65 8.51 -1.33 -11.26
C ALA A 65 8.25 -2.44 -12.31
N VAL A 66 8.85 -3.63 -12.12
CA VAL A 66 8.59 -4.80 -12.97
C VAL A 66 7.15 -5.31 -12.77
N ALA A 67 6.66 -5.38 -11.53
CA ALA A 67 5.29 -5.82 -11.24
C ALA A 67 4.25 -4.94 -11.95
N LEU A 68 4.38 -3.61 -11.81
CA LEU A 68 3.49 -2.65 -12.48
C LEU A 68 3.55 -2.74 -14.01
N SER A 69 4.71 -3.09 -14.58
CA SER A 69 4.83 -3.25 -16.04
C SER A 69 3.95 -4.37 -16.62
N ASN A 70 3.45 -5.27 -15.77
CA ASN A 70 2.51 -6.32 -16.17
C ASN A 70 1.04 -5.87 -16.14
N CYS A 71 0.74 -4.70 -15.58
CA CYS A 71 -0.61 -4.16 -15.47
C CYS A 71 -0.93 -3.28 -16.70
N PRO A 72 -1.90 -3.64 -17.55
CA PRO A 72 -2.26 -2.82 -18.70
C PRO A 72 -2.67 -1.41 -18.27
N GLY A 73 -2.08 -0.38 -18.89
CA GLY A 73 -2.33 1.02 -18.54
C GLY A 73 -1.31 1.64 -17.58
N ALA A 74 -0.46 0.83 -16.93
CA ALA A 74 0.49 1.32 -15.95
C ALA A 74 1.61 2.14 -16.61
N PRO A 75 2.13 3.18 -15.93
CA PRO A 75 3.29 3.90 -16.41
C PRO A 75 4.54 3.02 -16.36
N ARG A 76 5.48 3.27 -17.27
CA ARG A 76 6.85 2.78 -17.10
C ARG A 76 7.56 3.66 -16.08
N LEU A 77 7.70 3.17 -14.85
CA LEU A 77 8.36 3.93 -13.78
C LEU A 77 9.81 4.25 -14.10
N GLU A 78 10.26 5.41 -13.64
CA GLU A 78 11.68 5.71 -13.52
C GLU A 78 12.30 4.77 -12.48
N PHE A 79 13.47 4.22 -12.80
CA PHE A 79 14.24 3.40 -11.88
C PHE A 79 15.65 3.96 -11.76
N MET A 80 15.95 4.54 -10.59
CA MET A 80 17.30 4.93 -10.19
C MET A 80 17.86 3.87 -9.23
N ALA A 81 19.10 3.45 -9.49
CA ALA A 81 19.84 2.47 -8.69
C ALA A 81 21.01 3.11 -7.96
N GLY A 82 21.62 2.36 -7.04
CA GLY A 82 22.78 2.76 -6.25
C GLY A 82 22.47 3.00 -4.78
N ARG A 83 21.32 2.56 -4.27
CA ARG A 83 21.01 2.66 -2.84
C ARG A 83 21.98 1.77 -2.03
N PRO A 84 22.48 2.24 -0.88
CA PRO A 84 23.32 1.42 0.01
C PRO A 84 22.63 0.11 0.42
N ASN A 85 23.42 -0.93 0.70
CA ASN A 85 22.91 -2.22 1.17
C ASN A 85 23.01 -2.39 2.70
N THR A 86 23.02 -1.29 3.45
CA THR A 86 23.07 -1.28 4.92
C THR A 86 22.09 -0.25 5.43
N THR A 87 21.26 -0.64 6.40
CA THR A 87 20.28 0.24 7.04
C THR A 87 19.94 -0.23 8.47
N ILE A 88 18.90 0.35 9.07
CA ILE A 88 18.30 0.02 10.38
C ILE A 88 16.83 -0.37 10.17
N PRO A 89 16.19 -1.12 11.10
CA PRO A 89 14.75 -1.29 11.06
C PRO A 89 14.05 0.04 11.35
N ALA A 90 12.94 0.30 10.67
CA ALA A 90 12.10 1.44 10.99
C ALA A 90 11.31 1.23 12.28
N VAL A 91 10.90 2.33 12.92
CA VAL A 91 9.99 2.30 14.08
C VAL A 91 8.54 2.09 13.65
N GLU A 92 7.72 1.54 14.54
CA GLU A 92 6.29 1.38 14.32
C GLU A 92 5.57 2.74 14.23
N GLY A 93 4.44 2.79 13.52
CA GLY A 93 3.59 3.99 13.40
C GLY A 93 3.92 4.91 12.22
N LEU A 94 4.82 4.50 11.32
CA LEU A 94 5.16 5.25 10.10
C LEU A 94 4.32 4.85 8.87
N ILE A 95 3.50 3.81 8.99
CA ILE A 95 2.64 3.29 7.90
C ILE A 95 1.23 3.87 8.07
N PRO A 96 0.64 4.53 7.06
CA PRO A 96 -0.76 4.93 7.07
C PRO A 96 -1.68 3.70 7.20
N GLU A 97 -2.73 3.80 8.02
CA GLU A 97 -3.70 2.74 8.22
C GLU A 97 -5.08 3.11 7.64
N PRO A 98 -5.91 2.14 7.21
CA PRO A 98 -7.17 2.42 6.52
C PRO A 98 -8.21 3.15 7.39
N GLN A 99 -8.08 3.11 8.72
CA GLN A 99 -8.92 3.85 9.67
C GLN A 99 -8.46 5.30 9.91
N ASP A 100 -7.32 5.72 9.36
CA ASP A 100 -6.76 7.02 9.62
C ASP A 100 -7.57 8.16 8.99
N SER A 101 -7.70 9.26 9.72
CA SER A 101 -8.29 10.49 9.17
C SER A 101 -7.44 11.06 8.04
N VAL A 102 -8.07 11.77 7.09
CA VAL A 102 -7.37 12.49 6.01
C VAL A 102 -6.26 13.40 6.54
N THR A 103 -6.50 14.11 7.64
CA THR A 103 -5.46 14.96 8.25
C THR A 103 -4.23 14.16 8.69
N LYS A 104 -4.44 13.00 9.33
CA LYS A 104 -3.33 12.12 9.76
C LYS A 104 -2.58 11.55 8.56
N ILE A 105 -3.30 11.11 7.53
CA ILE A 105 -2.69 10.59 6.29
C ILE A 105 -1.84 11.69 5.63
N LEU A 106 -2.41 12.86 5.37
CA LEU A 106 -1.69 13.96 4.72
C LEU A 106 -0.46 14.39 5.53
N GLN A 107 -0.56 14.47 6.86
CA GLN A 107 0.59 14.77 7.72
C GLN A 107 1.67 13.68 7.70
N ARG A 108 1.29 12.40 7.63
CA ARG A 108 2.24 11.27 7.53
C ARG A 108 3.04 11.33 6.23
N PHE A 109 2.37 11.64 5.13
CA PHE A 109 3.00 11.81 3.82
C PHE A 109 3.85 13.09 3.75
N GLU A 110 3.39 14.20 4.33
CA GLU A 110 4.19 15.42 4.47
C GLU A 110 5.47 15.16 5.28
N ASP A 111 5.38 14.52 6.45
CA ASP A 111 6.54 14.19 7.29
C ASP A 111 7.51 13.19 6.65
N ALA A 112 7.02 12.28 5.81
CA ALA A 112 7.86 11.30 5.14
C ALA A 112 8.69 11.92 3.99
N GLY A 113 8.10 12.83 3.20
CA GLY A 113 8.72 13.27 1.95
C GLY A 113 8.27 14.62 1.41
N ASN A 114 7.58 15.44 2.22
CA ASN A 114 6.93 16.68 1.78
C ASN A 114 5.94 16.46 0.63
N PHE A 115 5.27 15.30 0.60
CA PHE A 115 4.26 15.01 -0.41
C PHE A 115 3.03 15.91 -0.24
N SER A 116 2.63 16.53 -1.33
CA SER A 116 1.39 17.31 -1.43
C SER A 116 0.16 16.40 -1.45
N PRO A 117 -1.05 16.91 -1.10
CA PRO A 117 -2.28 16.14 -1.22
C PRO A 117 -2.51 15.56 -2.63
N PHE A 118 -2.11 16.27 -3.68
CA PHE A 118 -2.16 15.77 -5.05
C PHE A 118 -1.27 14.53 -5.26
N GLU A 119 -0.06 14.53 -4.73
CA GLU A 119 0.85 13.37 -4.82
C GLU A 119 0.33 12.19 -4.00
N VAL A 120 -0.27 12.44 -2.82
CA VAL A 120 -0.90 11.38 -2.02
C VAL A 120 -2.03 10.69 -2.81
N VAL A 121 -2.94 11.46 -3.39
CA VAL A 121 -4.03 10.91 -4.22
C VAL A 121 -3.48 10.20 -5.47
N SER A 122 -2.41 10.75 -6.07
CA SER A 122 -1.76 10.12 -7.24
C SER A 122 -1.16 8.75 -6.89
N LEU A 123 -0.55 8.60 -5.71
CA LEU A 123 0.00 7.32 -5.25
C LEU A 123 -1.09 6.28 -4.94
N LEU A 124 -2.28 6.72 -4.55
CA LEU A 124 -3.45 5.84 -4.37
C LEU A 124 -4.01 5.28 -5.68
N ALA A 125 -3.53 5.73 -6.85
CA ALA A 125 -3.80 5.02 -8.11
C ALA A 125 -3.33 3.55 -8.04
N SER A 126 -2.36 3.22 -7.17
CA SER A 126 -1.98 1.83 -6.90
C SER A 126 -3.14 0.95 -6.43
N HIS A 127 -4.19 1.51 -5.81
CA HIS A 127 -5.36 0.76 -5.38
C HIS A 127 -6.21 0.22 -6.54
N THR A 128 -6.00 0.69 -7.77
CA THR A 128 -6.67 0.12 -8.96
C THR A 128 -6.16 -1.28 -9.33
N VAL A 129 -5.00 -1.68 -8.80
CA VAL A 129 -4.42 -3.02 -8.97
C VAL A 129 -4.15 -3.67 -7.61
N ALA A 130 -5.08 -3.52 -6.67
CA ALA A 130 -4.94 -3.96 -5.29
C ALA A 130 -6.17 -4.71 -4.77
N ARG A 131 -5.92 -5.50 -3.71
CA ARG A 131 -6.91 -6.30 -2.99
C ARG A 131 -6.53 -6.35 -1.50
N ALA A 132 -7.48 -6.69 -0.64
CA ALA A 132 -7.26 -6.88 0.79
C ALA A 132 -7.44 -8.35 1.23
N ASP A 133 -6.50 -8.83 2.03
CA ASP A 133 -6.51 -10.19 2.61
C ASP A 133 -6.61 -10.19 4.14
N LYS A 134 -6.47 -9.03 4.80
CA LYS A 134 -6.32 -8.90 6.27
C LYS A 134 -7.28 -7.93 6.93
N VAL A 135 -8.06 -7.17 6.16
CA VAL A 135 -9.05 -6.22 6.71
C VAL A 135 -10.26 -6.98 7.27
N ASP A 136 -10.75 -7.96 6.51
CA ASP A 136 -11.77 -8.91 6.95
C ASP A 136 -11.14 -10.31 7.02
N GLU A 137 -11.14 -10.95 8.19
CA GLU A 137 -10.51 -12.26 8.38
C GLU A 137 -11.34 -13.44 7.83
N THR A 138 -12.54 -13.18 7.30
CA THR A 138 -13.48 -14.20 6.79
C THR A 138 -13.39 -14.40 5.27
N ILE A 139 -12.75 -13.46 4.56
CA ILE A 139 -12.59 -13.46 3.10
C ILE A 139 -11.15 -13.08 2.74
N ASP A 140 -10.69 -13.48 1.56
CA ASP A 140 -9.42 -13.06 0.99
C ASP A 140 -9.63 -12.37 -0.35
N ALA A 141 -8.59 -11.68 -0.83
CA ALA A 141 -8.51 -11.10 -2.15
C ALA A 141 -9.70 -10.18 -2.52
N ALA A 142 -10.28 -9.45 -1.56
CA ALA A 142 -11.35 -8.50 -1.83
C ALA A 142 -10.79 -7.29 -2.59
N PRO A 143 -11.17 -7.05 -3.86
CA PRO A 143 -10.56 -6.00 -4.67
C PRO A 143 -11.07 -4.61 -4.28
N PHE A 144 -10.29 -3.57 -4.55
CA PHE A 144 -10.69 -2.18 -4.29
C PHE A 144 -11.41 -1.52 -5.47
N ASP A 145 -11.36 -2.16 -6.64
CA ASP A 145 -12.20 -1.83 -7.79
C ASP A 145 -12.62 -3.11 -8.54
N SER A 146 -13.46 -2.96 -9.56
CA SER A 146 -13.94 -4.07 -10.38
C SER A 146 -12.92 -4.66 -11.36
N THR A 147 -11.73 -4.07 -11.46
CA THR A 147 -10.70 -4.38 -12.47
C THR A 147 -9.29 -4.52 -11.85
N PRO A 148 -9.09 -5.33 -10.79
CA PRO A 148 -7.87 -5.34 -9.97
C PRO A 148 -6.58 -5.82 -10.68
N PHE A 149 -6.66 -6.13 -11.98
CA PHE A 149 -5.55 -6.54 -12.82
C PHE A 149 -5.26 -5.54 -13.96
N THR A 150 -5.97 -4.41 -14.00
CA THR A 150 -5.84 -3.34 -15.00
C THR A 150 -5.51 -2.04 -14.29
N PHE A 151 -4.48 -1.33 -14.76
CA PHE A 151 -4.13 -0.03 -14.22
C PHE A 151 -4.95 1.06 -14.91
N ASP A 152 -6.20 1.22 -14.49
CA ASP A 152 -7.13 2.21 -15.02
C ASP A 152 -7.58 3.20 -13.93
N THR A 153 -8.78 3.78 -14.06
CA THR A 153 -9.30 4.79 -13.13
C THR A 153 -10.55 4.32 -12.39
N GLN A 154 -10.88 3.03 -12.45
CA GLN A 154 -12.12 2.50 -11.88
C GLN A 154 -12.19 2.71 -10.37
N VAL A 155 -11.09 2.51 -9.63
CA VAL A 155 -11.06 2.80 -8.18
C VAL A 155 -11.53 4.22 -7.84
N PHE A 156 -11.13 5.24 -8.61
CA PHE A 156 -11.54 6.63 -8.36
C PHE A 156 -13.04 6.84 -8.63
N LEU A 157 -13.59 6.17 -9.64
CA LEU A 157 -15.02 6.22 -9.94
C LEU A 157 -15.83 5.46 -8.88
N GLU A 158 -15.42 4.25 -8.56
CA GLU A 158 -16.18 3.29 -7.76
C GLU A 158 -16.23 3.71 -6.29
N VAL A 159 -15.16 4.30 -5.75
CA VAL A 159 -15.16 4.89 -4.40
C VAL A 159 -16.15 6.05 -4.23
N LEU A 160 -16.51 6.75 -5.32
CA LEU A 160 -17.53 7.81 -5.29
C LEU A 160 -18.97 7.27 -5.23
N LEU A 161 -19.19 6.02 -5.63
CA LEU A 161 -20.52 5.40 -5.64
C LEU A 161 -21.07 5.23 -4.21
N LYS A 162 -22.40 5.16 -4.11
CA LYS A 162 -23.07 4.88 -2.83
C LYS A 162 -22.80 3.43 -2.40
N GLY A 163 -22.29 3.24 -1.19
CA GLY A 163 -22.14 1.91 -0.60
C GLY A 163 -23.50 1.23 -0.36
N THR A 164 -23.59 -0.06 -0.67
CA THR A 164 -24.83 -0.86 -0.60
C THR A 164 -24.71 -2.06 0.33
N GLY A 165 -23.50 -2.49 0.69
CA GLY A 165 -23.24 -3.59 1.63
C GLY A 165 -21.75 -3.78 1.91
N PHE A 166 -21.38 -4.91 2.51
CA PHE A 166 -20.00 -5.33 2.72
C PHE A 166 -19.76 -6.67 2.00
N PRO A 167 -18.57 -6.91 1.41
CA PRO A 167 -18.27 -8.18 0.75
C PRO A 167 -18.13 -9.35 1.73
N GLY A 168 -17.85 -9.05 3.01
CA GLY A 168 -17.77 -10.00 4.11
C GLY A 168 -18.61 -9.55 5.32
N SER A 169 -17.97 -9.51 6.48
CA SER A 169 -18.53 -8.99 7.72
C SER A 169 -18.63 -7.45 7.72
N ASN A 170 -19.35 -6.88 8.68
CA ASN A 170 -19.68 -5.44 8.71
C ASN A 170 -19.08 -4.69 9.91
N ASN A 171 -18.09 -5.29 10.56
CA ASN A 171 -17.53 -4.85 11.83
C ASN A 171 -15.99 -4.78 11.80
N ASN A 172 -15.41 -4.65 10.61
CA ASN A 172 -13.97 -4.57 10.40
C ASN A 172 -13.46 -3.13 10.59
N THR A 173 -12.29 -2.99 11.19
CA THR A 173 -11.64 -1.68 11.38
C THR A 173 -11.14 -1.16 10.03
N GLY A 174 -11.46 0.10 9.71
CA GLY A 174 -10.99 0.73 8.47
C GLY A 174 -11.78 0.34 7.22
N GLU A 175 -12.90 -0.35 7.34
CA GLU A 175 -13.78 -0.70 6.21
C GLU A 175 -15.10 0.10 6.26
N VAL A 176 -15.61 0.46 5.09
CA VAL A 176 -16.95 1.06 4.91
C VAL A 176 -17.72 0.32 3.83
N MET A 177 -19.04 0.56 3.74
CA MET A 177 -19.87 -0.10 2.74
C MET A 177 -19.33 0.11 1.31
N SER A 178 -19.14 -1.02 0.63
CA SER A 178 -18.80 -1.16 -0.78
C SER A 178 -20.02 -0.95 -1.69
N PRO A 179 -19.85 -0.39 -2.90
CA PRO A 179 -20.90 -0.28 -3.90
C PRO A 179 -21.17 -1.60 -4.63
N LEU A 180 -20.17 -2.50 -4.72
CA LEU A 180 -20.21 -3.77 -5.44
C LEU A 180 -19.84 -4.97 -4.52
N PRO A 181 -20.58 -5.20 -3.42
CA PRO A 181 -20.19 -6.19 -2.39
C PRO A 181 -20.46 -7.66 -2.79
N LEU A 182 -21.08 -7.92 -3.96
CA LEU A 182 -21.49 -9.29 -4.31
C LEU A 182 -20.28 -10.13 -4.71
N GLY A 183 -20.02 -11.22 -3.96
CA GLY A 183 -19.04 -12.24 -4.30
C GLY A 183 -19.63 -13.65 -4.46
N SER A 184 -18.86 -14.56 -5.05
CA SER A 184 -19.23 -15.98 -5.17
C SER A 184 -18.01 -16.88 -5.28
N GLY A 185 -17.93 -17.93 -4.46
CA GLY A 185 -16.76 -18.82 -4.45
C GLY A 185 -15.50 -18.05 -4.07
N SER A 186 -14.48 -18.08 -4.93
CA SER A 186 -13.24 -17.30 -4.79
C SER A 186 -13.31 -15.89 -5.38
N ASP A 187 -14.42 -15.54 -6.05
CA ASP A 187 -14.61 -14.23 -6.64
C ASP A 187 -15.21 -13.31 -5.58
N THR A 188 -14.35 -12.84 -4.67
CA THR A 188 -14.73 -11.97 -3.55
C THR A 188 -15.27 -10.63 -4.06
N GLY A 189 -16.33 -10.11 -3.42
CA GLY A 189 -16.90 -8.80 -3.77
C GLY A 189 -15.94 -7.64 -3.46
N GLU A 190 -16.18 -6.48 -4.06
CA GLU A 190 -15.36 -5.27 -3.84
C GLU A 190 -15.40 -4.85 -2.35
N MET A 191 -14.25 -4.46 -1.82
CA MET A 191 -14.09 -3.85 -0.49
C MET A 191 -13.80 -2.36 -0.63
N ARG A 192 -14.29 -1.54 0.29
CA ARG A 192 -13.97 -0.12 0.34
C ARG A 192 -13.31 0.26 1.66
N LEU A 193 -12.08 0.77 1.58
CA LEU A 193 -11.36 1.32 2.72
C LEU A 193 -11.97 2.65 3.17
N GLN A 194 -11.99 2.90 4.47
CA GLN A 194 -12.45 4.15 5.06
C GLN A 194 -11.58 5.33 4.61
N SER A 195 -10.27 5.13 4.54
CA SER A 195 -9.29 6.13 4.08
C SER A 195 -9.59 6.64 2.67
N ASP A 196 -9.87 5.71 1.74
CA ASP A 196 -10.12 6.03 0.34
C ASP A 196 -11.45 6.75 0.20
N PHE A 197 -12.49 6.26 0.91
CA PHE A 197 -13.78 6.91 0.98
C PHE A 197 -13.68 8.36 1.50
N ALA A 198 -12.86 8.57 2.52
CA ALA A 198 -12.66 9.87 3.15
C ALA A 198 -11.86 10.83 2.24
N LEU A 199 -10.76 10.36 1.64
CA LEU A 199 -9.96 11.16 0.69
C LEU A 199 -10.77 11.58 -0.54
N ALA A 200 -11.66 10.72 -1.05
CA ALA A 200 -12.53 11.04 -2.18
C ALA A 200 -13.61 12.12 -1.87
N ARG A 201 -13.73 12.57 -0.61
CA ARG A 201 -14.80 13.49 -0.15
C ARG A 201 -14.31 14.66 0.68
N ASP A 202 -13.04 14.66 1.08
CA ASP A 202 -12.44 15.75 1.84
C ASP A 202 -12.10 16.91 0.90
N GLU A 203 -12.36 18.15 1.33
CA GLU A 203 -12.18 19.36 0.51
C GLU A 203 -10.74 19.57 -0.01
N ARG A 204 -9.76 18.92 0.63
CA ARG A 204 -8.34 19.01 0.25
C ARG A 204 -7.97 18.05 -0.89
N THR A 205 -8.81 17.04 -1.16
CA THR A 205 -8.48 15.90 -2.03
C THR A 205 -9.61 15.43 -2.96
N ALA A 206 -10.83 15.98 -2.83
CA ALA A 206 -12.00 15.67 -3.67
C ALA A 206 -11.99 16.34 -5.05
#